data_AF-W1YPK0-F1
#
_entry.id   AF-W1YPK0-F1
#
_cell.length_a   1.000
_cell.length_b   1.000
_cell.length_c   1.000
_cell.angle_alpha   90.00
_cell.angle_beta   90.00
_cell.angle_gamma   90.00
#
_symmetry.space_group_name_H-M   'P 1'
#
loop_
_entity.id
_entity.type
_entity.pdbx_description
1 polymer ?
#
loop_
_entity_poly.entity_id
_entity_poly.type
_entity_poly.pdbx_seq_one_letter_code
_entity_poly.pdbx_strand_id
1 'polypeptide(L)'
;ESLAVAIPEESVPLRNAGIMVPIYLLGLTRPQSFELVADTNSIPAVCESTDLEALDKVAENHDMTIRVAVAVDTGMHRIGIKPEDAVEFIK
;
A
#
# COMPACT_ATOMS: atom_id res chain seq x y z
N GLU A 1 -8.53 -15.78 -2.93
CA GLU A 1 -8.57 -15.42 -1.50
C GLU A 1 -7.54 -14.32 -1.25
N SER A 2 -7.75 -13.46 -0.25
CA SER A 2 -6.85 -12.34 0.10
C SER A 2 -6.94 -12.03 1.60
N LEU A 3 -5.89 -11.42 2.15
CA LEU A 3 -5.87 -10.90 3.51
C LEU A 3 -5.69 -9.39 3.50
N ALA A 4 -6.00 -8.77 4.63
CA ALA A 4 -5.76 -7.35 4.84
C ALA A 4 -5.26 -7.12 6.26
N VAL A 5 -4.31 -6.20 6.40
CA VAL A 5 -3.71 -5.80 7.68
C VAL A 5 -3.68 -4.27 7.77
N ALA A 6 -3.49 -3.73 8.97
CA ALA A 6 -3.48 -2.28 9.19
C ALA A 6 -2.11 -1.68 8.89
N ILE A 7 -1.02 -2.34 9.28
CA ILE A 7 0.35 -1.84 9.14
C ILE A 7 1.28 -2.87 8.47
N PRO A 8 2.36 -2.45 7.78
CA PRO A 8 3.28 -3.35 7.09
C PRO A 8 3.85 -4.46 7.97
N GLU A 9 4.13 -4.19 9.24
CA GLU A 9 4.74 -5.13 10.20
C GLU A 9 3.89 -6.37 10.45
N GLU A 10 2.56 -6.26 10.28
CA GLU A 10 1.62 -7.37 10.42
C GLU A 10 1.70 -8.35 9.23
N SER A 11 2.23 -7.93 8.10
CA SER A 11 2.40 -8.80 6.92
C SER A 11 3.58 -9.77 7.05
N VAL A 12 4.57 -9.45 7.87
CA VAL A 12 5.77 -10.27 8.13
C VAL A 12 5.43 -11.65 8.69
N PRO A 13 4.70 -11.79 9.82
CA PRO A 13 4.34 -13.10 10.35
C PRO A 13 3.48 -13.91 9.38
N LEU A 14 2.66 -13.26 8.54
CA LEU A 14 1.86 -13.94 7.52
C LEU A 14 2.75 -14.57 6.44
N ARG A 15 3.75 -13.81 5.95
CA ARG A 15 4.73 -14.35 4.99
C ARG A 15 5.60 -15.44 5.60
N ASN A 16 6.05 -15.26 6.84
CA ASN A 16 6.82 -16.29 7.55
C ASN A 16 6.02 -17.58 7.79
N ALA A 17 4.69 -17.49 7.88
CA ALA A 17 3.79 -18.65 7.96
C ALA A 17 3.51 -19.31 6.60
N GLY A 18 4.13 -18.84 5.51
CA GLY A 18 3.95 -19.38 4.16
C GLY A 18 2.68 -18.90 3.45
N ILE A 19 2.01 -17.86 3.96
CA ILE A 19 0.80 -17.32 3.34
C ILE A 19 1.20 -16.49 2.12
N MET A 20 0.82 -16.95 0.92
CA MET A 20 1.19 -16.33 -0.36
C MET A 20 0.04 -15.59 -1.06
N VAL A 21 -1.16 -15.55 -0.47
CA VAL A 21 -2.26 -14.75 -1.01
C VAL A 21 -1.93 -13.25 -0.97
N PRO A 22 -2.59 -12.41 -1.78
CA PRO A 22 -2.42 -10.96 -1.70
C PRO A 22 -2.73 -10.42 -0.29
N ILE A 23 -1.89 -9.50 0.19
CA ILE A 23 -2.06 -8.82 1.48
C ILE A 23 -2.23 -7.33 1.20
N TYR A 24 -3.40 -6.78 1.54
CA TYR A 24 -3.67 -5.34 1.43
C TYR A 24 -3.32 -4.63 2.73
N LEU A 25 -2.65 -3.47 2.65
CA LEU A 25 -2.44 -2.60 3.80
C LEU A 25 -3.53 -1.52 3.79
N LEU A 26 -4.38 -1.54 4.82
CA LEU A 26 -5.53 -0.64 4.92
C LEU A 26 -5.20 0.68 5.63
N GLY A 27 -4.06 0.75 6.31
CA GLY A 27 -3.51 1.99 6.84
C GLY A 27 -2.61 2.70 5.83
N LEU A 28 -2.45 4.02 6.01
CA LEU A 28 -1.44 4.77 5.26
C LEU A 28 -0.04 4.35 5.69
N THR A 29 0.74 3.92 4.72
CA THR A 29 2.13 3.49 4.97
C THR A 29 3.06 4.70 4.86
N ARG A 30 3.97 4.85 5.83
CA ARG A 30 4.97 5.92 5.81
C ARG A 30 6.20 5.49 5.02
N PRO A 31 6.98 6.43 4.45
CA PRO A 31 8.16 6.11 3.65
C PRO A 31 9.18 5.20 4.37
N GLN A 32 9.32 5.33 5.69
CA GLN A 32 10.25 4.50 6.47
C GLN A 32 9.89 3.02 6.47
N SER A 33 8.66 2.65 6.10
CA SER A 33 8.16 1.27 6.07
C SER A 33 7.95 0.75 4.64
N PHE A 34 8.32 1.49 3.59
CA PHE A 34 8.14 1.04 2.21
C PHE A 34 9.00 -0.18 1.85
N GLU A 35 10.20 -0.29 2.41
CA GLU A 35 11.01 -1.52 2.27
C GLU A 35 10.23 -2.76 2.70
N LEU A 36 9.48 -2.66 3.80
CA LEU A 36 8.69 -3.78 4.30
C LEU A 36 7.51 -4.13 3.38
N VAL A 37 6.99 -3.16 2.65
CA VAL A 37 5.97 -3.39 1.62
C VAL A 37 6.53 -4.26 0.49
N ALA A 38 7.74 -3.96 0.03
CA ALA A 38 8.44 -4.72 -1.01
C ALA A 38 8.84 -6.12 -0.50
N ASP A 39 9.50 -6.20 0.66
CA ASP A 39 9.94 -7.45 1.29
C ASP A 39 8.80 -8.47 1.45
N THR A 40 7.60 -7.96 1.72
CA THR A 40 6.40 -8.78 1.96
C THR A 40 5.47 -8.85 0.76
N ASN A 41 5.82 -8.23 -0.38
CA ASN A 41 4.98 -8.13 -1.58
C ASN A 41 3.53 -7.76 -1.22
N SER A 42 3.39 -6.74 -0.37
CA SER A 42 2.10 -6.22 0.11
C SER A 42 1.58 -5.13 -0.82
N ILE A 43 0.27 -4.87 -0.77
CA ILE A 43 -0.44 -3.89 -1.60
C ILE A 43 -0.81 -2.70 -0.70
N PRO A 44 -0.04 -1.60 -0.68
CA PRO A 44 -0.34 -0.46 0.18
C PRO A 44 -1.52 0.35 -0.35
N ALA A 45 -2.33 0.87 0.56
CA ALA A 45 -3.25 1.95 0.26
C ALA A 45 -2.46 3.25 -0.02
N VAL A 46 -2.80 3.94 -1.11
CA VAL A 46 -2.20 5.20 -1.53
C VAL A 46 -3.26 6.28 -1.71
N CYS A 47 -2.85 7.53 -1.48
CA CYS A 47 -3.64 8.75 -1.68
C CYS A 47 -2.70 9.94 -1.95
N GLU A 48 -3.26 11.14 -2.07
CA GLU A 48 -2.55 12.41 -2.29
C GLU A 48 -1.39 12.69 -1.31
N SER A 49 -1.45 12.17 -0.08
CA SER A 49 -0.39 12.35 0.92
C SER A 49 0.71 11.29 0.85
N THR A 50 0.63 10.35 -0.10
CA THR A 50 1.61 9.28 -0.26
C THR A 50 2.81 9.78 -1.04
N ASP A 51 4.01 9.52 -0.53
CA ASP A 51 5.25 9.77 -1.25
C ASP A 51 5.45 8.68 -2.33
N LEU A 52 4.84 8.87 -3.49
CA LEU A 52 4.88 7.90 -4.59
C LEU A 52 6.29 7.75 -5.18
N GLU A 53 7.09 8.83 -5.19
CA GLU A 53 8.48 8.78 -5.66
C GLU A 53 9.35 7.89 -4.77
N ALA A 54 9.21 8.02 -3.44
CA ALA A 54 9.92 7.14 -2.51
C ALA A 54 9.46 5.69 -2.63
N LEU A 55 8.17 5.44 -2.88
CA LEU A 55 7.64 4.08 -3.07
C LEU A 55 8.16 3.45 -4.37
N ASP A 56 8.19 4.22 -5.45
CA ASP A 56 8.71 3.77 -6.76
C ASP A 56 10.20 3.46 -6.70
N LYS A 57 10.98 4.31 -6.01
CA LYS A 57 12.41 4.05 -5.77
C LYS A 57 12.66 2.74 -5.01
N VAL A 58 11.81 2.40 -4.04
CA VAL A 58 11.91 1.10 -3.36
C VAL A 58 11.56 -0.03 -4.33
N ALA A 59 10.54 0.14 -5.17
CA ALA A 59 10.20 -0.84 -6.20
C ALA A 59 11.37 -1.09 -7.18
N GLU A 60 12.06 -0.02 -7.61
CA GLU A 60 13.27 -0.10 -8.44
C GLU A 60 14.41 -0.85 -7.74
N ASN A 61 14.68 -0.54 -6.47
CA ASN A 61 15.74 -1.20 -5.70
C ASN A 61 15.50 -2.72 -5.55
N HIS A 62 14.24 -3.15 -5.59
CA HIS A 62 13.83 -4.56 -5.50
C HIS A 62 13.60 -5.23 -6.87
N ASP A 63 13.84 -4.51 -7.98
CA ASP A 63 13.58 -4.97 -9.35
C ASP A 63 12.16 -5.53 -9.53
N MET A 64 11.16 -4.82 -9.00
CA MET A 64 9.77 -5.27 -8.97
C MET A 64 8.77 -4.15 -9.26
N THR A 65 7.51 -4.54 -9.48
CA THR A 65 6.38 -3.60 -9.51
C THR A 65 5.56 -3.77 -8.24
N ILE A 66 5.49 -2.71 -7.43
CA ILE A 66 4.61 -2.68 -6.25
C ILE A 66 3.20 -2.32 -6.71
N ARG A 67 2.26 -3.25 -6.52
CA ARG A 67 0.83 -2.98 -6.76
C ARG A 67 0.29 -2.12 -5.63
N VAL A 68 -0.53 -1.13 -5.95
CA VAL A 68 -1.14 -0.22 -4.97
C VAL A 68 -2.67 -0.25 -5.04
N ALA A 69 -3.32 0.17 -3.95
CA ALA A 69 -4.76 0.39 -3.90
C ALA A 69 -5.04 1.87 -3.64
N VAL A 70 -5.79 2.52 -4.51
CA VAL A 70 -6.14 3.94 -4.33
C VAL A 70 -7.28 4.03 -3.31
N ALA A 71 -7.00 4.63 -2.15
CA ALA A 71 -8.02 4.84 -1.13
C ALA A 71 -8.89 6.05 -1.52
N VAL A 72 -10.20 5.86 -1.61
CA VAL A 72 -11.18 6.92 -1.90
C VAL A 72 -12.04 7.15 -0.66
N ASP A 73 -12.01 8.36 -0.12
CA ASP A 73 -12.84 8.75 1.02
C ASP A 73 -14.25 9.12 0.55
N THR A 74 -15.22 8.25 0.83
CA THR A 74 -16.63 8.47 0.48
C THR A 74 -17.47 8.96 1.66
N GLY A 75 -16.84 9.37 2.77
CA GLY A 75 -17.53 9.93 3.94
C GLY A 75 -17.01 9.44 5.30
N MET A 76 -15.93 8.66 5.35
CA MET A 76 -15.30 8.25 6.62
C MET A 76 -14.37 9.33 7.16
N HIS A 77 -13.84 10.22 6.31
CA HIS A 77 -13.00 11.36 6.70
C HIS A 77 -11.76 10.99 7.50
N ARG A 78 -11.16 9.85 7.14
CA ARG A 78 -9.98 9.30 7.81
C ARG A 78 -8.75 9.27 6.91
N ILE A 79 -8.84 8.59 5.77
CA ILE A 79 -7.80 8.47 4.75
C ILE A 79 -8.46 8.39 3.38
N GLY A 80 -7.75 8.83 2.34
CA GLY A 80 -8.18 8.66 0.95
C GLY A 80 -8.42 9.98 0.21
N ILE A 81 -8.48 9.87 -1.11
CA ILE A 81 -8.75 10.97 -2.03
C ILE A 81 -10.25 11.18 -2.11
N LYS A 82 -10.67 12.43 -2.33
CA LYS A 82 -12.09 12.72 -2.54
C LYS A 82 -12.60 12.05 -3.83
N PRO A 83 -13.88 11.63 -3.89
CA PRO A 83 -14.41 10.92 -5.05
C PRO A 83 -14.25 11.72 -6.36
N GLU A 84 -14.41 13.04 -6.30
CA GLU A 84 -14.23 13.95 -7.43
C GLU A 84 -12.80 14.02 -7.98
N ASP A 85 -11.79 13.81 -7.13
CA ASP A 85 -10.37 13.92 -7.50
C ASP A 85 -9.74 12.56 -7.83
N ALA A 86 -10.41 11.45 -7.48
CA ALA A 86 -9.88 10.10 -7.60
C ALA A 86 -9.51 9.70 -9.04
N VAL A 87 -10.30 10.13 -10.02
CA VAL A 87 -10.03 9.84 -11.45
C VAL A 87 -8.82 10.63 -11.95
N GLU A 88 -8.61 11.86 -11.47
CA GLU A 88 -7.46 12.65 -11.86
C GLU A 88 -6.17 12.11 -11.26
N PHE A 89 -6.23 11.63 -10.01
CA PHE A 89 -5.08 11.05 -9.32
C PHE A 89 -4.50 9.79 -9.98
N ILE A 90 -5.32 9.01 -10.70
CA ILE A 90 -4.89 7.73 -11.31
C ILE A 90 -4.42 7.85 -12.76
N LYS A 91 -4.45 9.05 -13.34
CA LYS A 91 -3.97 9.30 -14.71
C LYS A 91 -2.46 9.46 -14.74
#